data_AF-A0A3Q2P259-F1
#
_entry.id   AF-A0A3Q2P259-F1
#
_cell.length_a   1.000
_cell.length_b   1.000
_cell.length_c   1.000
_cell.angle_alpha   90.00
_cell.angle_beta   90.00
_cell.angle_gamma   90.00
#
_symmetry.space_group_name_H-M   'P 1'
#
loop_
_entity.id
_entity.type
_entity.pdbx_description
1 polymer ?
#
loop_
_entity_poly.entity_id
_entity_poly.type
_entity_poly.pdbx_seq_one_letter_code
_entity_poly.pdbx_strand_id
1 'polypeptide(L)'
;FEDAFDRIPSACQMDLQTAIQETQCALNLVLNNKFSQALDLLKPWWKHSMYHALGYSSILVMQATMTFEQKDIQTAIETIKQALQTCHRSDRELHISFLDNIHFIKGGIKIRTSYQIYKDCQNVLNLSQDKAEQSNLFKQFEGGVKLGIGSFNLMLSLLPQRILRLLEFIGFSGNRSFGLSQLREGATSQSLRSILSVLTLLFYNTYVSLILGTGEGNLVEAEALLEPYQEKYPKGSIILFYSARIATLRGNFEKVCSFRTCDVTFISNGRMCSKALNFYHSILRYVLQ
;
A
#
# COMPACT_ATOMS: atom_id res chain seq x y z
N PHE A 1 -55.05 -15.01 -9.95
CA PHE A 1 -54.51 -13.68 -10.23
C PHE A 1 -53.60 -13.35 -9.07
N GLU A 2 -52.34 -13.75 -9.20
CA GLU A 2 -51.27 -13.47 -8.26
C GLU A 2 -50.96 -11.97 -8.33
N ASP A 3 -51.07 -11.31 -7.17
CA ASP A 3 -50.63 -9.93 -7.04
C ASP A 3 -49.13 -9.87 -7.30
N ALA A 4 -48.81 -9.15 -8.37
CA ALA A 4 -47.46 -8.83 -8.76
C ALA A 4 -46.74 -8.21 -7.57
N PHE A 5 -45.73 -8.92 -7.08
CA PHE A 5 -44.60 -8.27 -6.41
C PHE A 5 -44.10 -7.20 -7.37
N ASP A 6 -44.39 -5.94 -7.05
CA ASP A 6 -43.64 -4.79 -7.53
C ASP A 6 -42.17 -5.05 -7.20
N ARG A 7 -41.46 -5.68 -8.15
CA ARG A 7 -40.01 -5.67 -8.22
C ARG A 7 -39.63 -4.22 -8.48
N ILE A 8 -39.50 -3.47 -7.39
CA ILE A 8 -38.66 -2.28 -7.37
C ILE A 8 -37.32 -2.73 -8.00
N PRO A 9 -36.87 -2.13 -9.12
CA PRO A 9 -35.58 -2.47 -9.68
C PRO A 9 -34.52 -2.27 -8.58
N SER A 10 -33.66 -3.25 -8.33
CA SER A 10 -32.58 -3.15 -7.34
C SER A 10 -31.47 -2.20 -7.82
N ALA A 11 -31.83 -0.97 -8.15
CA ALA A 11 -30.93 0.09 -8.56
C ALA A 11 -30.30 0.76 -7.33
N CYS A 12 -29.47 0.05 -6.54
CA CYS A 12 -28.64 0.72 -5.51
C CYS A 12 -27.51 -0.12 -4.88
N GLN A 13 -26.96 -1.16 -5.53
CA GLN A 13 -25.81 -1.88 -4.99
C GLN A 13 -24.63 -1.81 -5.95
N MET A 14 -23.53 -1.21 -5.49
CA MET A 14 -22.26 -1.18 -6.22
C MET A 14 -21.75 -2.60 -6.41
N ASP A 15 -21.55 -3.01 -7.67
CA ASP A 15 -20.98 -4.31 -7.98
C ASP A 15 -19.45 -4.32 -7.80
N LEU A 16 -18.91 -5.51 -7.56
CA LEU A 16 -17.50 -5.69 -7.22
C LEU A 16 -16.56 -5.36 -8.38
N GLN A 17 -16.98 -5.64 -9.61
CA GLN A 17 -16.16 -5.44 -10.80
C GLN A 17 -16.02 -3.95 -11.12
N THR A 18 -17.13 -3.22 -11.08
CA THR A 18 -17.14 -1.75 -11.21
C THR A 18 -16.31 -1.11 -10.10
N ALA A 19 -16.44 -1.58 -8.85
CA ALA A 19 -15.63 -1.05 -7.75
C ALA A 19 -14.11 -1.23 -7.94
N ILE A 20 -13.68 -2.37 -8.48
CA ILE A 20 -12.27 -2.62 -8.84
C ILE A 20 -11.84 -1.68 -9.96
N GLN A 21 -12.66 -1.50 -11.00
CA GLN A 21 -12.36 -0.65 -12.15
C GLN A 21 -12.26 0.84 -11.78
N GLU A 22 -13.23 1.36 -11.00
CA GLU A 22 -13.21 2.73 -10.49
C GLU A 22 -11.98 2.98 -9.60
N THR A 23 -11.62 2.00 -8.75
CA THR A 23 -10.41 2.07 -7.93
C THR A 23 -9.14 2.04 -8.78
N GLN A 24 -9.12 1.28 -9.88
CA GLN A 24 -7.98 1.26 -10.82
C GLN A 24 -7.82 2.62 -11.51
N CYS A 25 -8.94 3.25 -11.89
CA CYS A 25 -8.94 4.58 -12.48
C CYS A 25 -8.42 5.62 -11.45
N ALA A 26 -8.89 5.57 -10.21
CA ALA A 26 -8.39 6.43 -9.13
C ALA A 26 -6.89 6.27 -8.90
N LEU A 27 -6.37 5.03 -8.92
CA LEU A 27 -4.94 4.78 -8.83
C LEU A 27 -4.16 5.41 -10.01
N ASN A 28 -4.66 5.27 -11.24
CA ASN A 28 -4.03 5.90 -12.40
C ASN A 28 -4.03 7.44 -12.30
N LEU A 29 -5.09 8.03 -11.73
CA LEU A 29 -5.17 9.47 -11.46
C LEU A 29 -4.13 9.90 -10.43
N VAL A 30 -3.97 9.15 -9.33
CA VAL A 30 -2.94 9.38 -8.31
C VAL A 30 -1.53 9.37 -8.90
N LEU A 31 -1.22 8.37 -9.73
CA LEU A 31 0.09 8.26 -10.38
C LEU A 31 0.36 9.37 -11.40
N ASN A 32 -0.69 10.05 -11.86
CA ASN A 32 -0.61 11.25 -12.68
C ASN A 32 -0.81 12.55 -11.89
N ASN A 33 -0.62 12.53 -10.57
CA ASN A 33 -0.72 13.67 -9.66
C ASN A 33 -2.13 14.28 -9.55
N LYS A 34 -3.18 13.59 -9.99
CA LYS A 34 -4.58 14.06 -9.96
C LYS A 34 -5.32 13.54 -8.72
N PHE A 35 -4.76 13.80 -7.53
CA PHE A 35 -5.27 13.30 -6.25
C PHE A 35 -6.72 13.72 -5.97
N SER A 36 -7.07 14.98 -6.23
CA SER A 36 -8.44 15.48 -6.00
C SER A 36 -9.47 14.72 -6.85
N GLN A 37 -9.19 14.53 -8.14
CA GLN A 37 -10.06 13.78 -9.05
C GLN A 37 -10.18 12.31 -8.62
N ALA A 38 -9.08 11.71 -8.15
CA ALA A 38 -9.10 10.35 -7.62
C ALA A 38 -9.99 10.24 -6.37
N LEU A 39 -9.90 11.19 -5.44
CA LEU A 39 -10.75 11.20 -4.25
C LEU A 39 -12.22 11.44 -4.61
N ASP A 40 -12.51 12.38 -5.52
CA ASP A 40 -13.87 12.68 -5.97
C ASP A 40 -14.52 11.47 -6.65
N LEU A 41 -13.75 10.68 -7.40
CA LEU A 41 -14.21 9.42 -7.99
C LEU A 41 -14.61 8.39 -6.92
N LEU A 42 -13.83 8.25 -5.85
CA LEU A 42 -14.08 7.22 -4.82
C LEU A 42 -15.09 7.64 -3.74
N LYS A 43 -15.28 8.95 -3.55
CA LYS A 43 -16.09 9.55 -2.48
C LYS A 43 -17.59 9.18 -2.48
N PRO A 44 -18.25 8.84 -3.60
CA PRO A 44 -19.65 8.40 -3.55
C PRO A 44 -19.82 7.04 -2.86
N TRP A 45 -18.82 6.15 -2.99
CA TRP A 45 -18.97 4.74 -2.62
C TRP A 45 -18.06 4.26 -1.49
N TRP A 46 -17.14 5.09 -0.98
CA TRP A 46 -16.15 4.67 0.03
C TRP A 46 -16.74 4.16 1.36
N LYS A 47 -18.00 4.45 1.67
CA LYS A 47 -18.70 3.90 2.86
C LYS A 47 -19.47 2.60 2.59
N HIS A 48 -19.64 2.24 1.32
CA HIS A 48 -20.55 1.17 0.89
C HIS A 48 -19.85 0.07 0.08
N SER A 49 -18.65 0.33 -0.43
CA SER A 49 -17.88 -0.62 -1.23
C SER A 49 -16.47 -0.77 -0.66
N MET A 50 -16.04 -2.01 -0.44
CA MET A 50 -14.73 -2.32 0.16
C MET A 50 -13.56 -1.73 -0.65
N TYR A 51 -13.59 -1.84 -1.97
CA TYR A 51 -12.51 -1.33 -2.83
C TYR A 51 -12.43 0.20 -2.81
N HIS A 52 -13.58 0.88 -2.84
CA HIS A 52 -13.65 2.33 -2.68
C HIS A 52 -13.17 2.78 -1.30
N ALA A 53 -13.56 2.07 -0.24
CA ALA A 53 -13.15 2.36 1.12
C ALA A 53 -11.63 2.25 1.29
N LEU A 54 -11.06 1.15 0.80
CA LEU A 54 -9.62 0.88 0.85
C LEU A 54 -8.85 1.85 -0.05
N GLY A 55 -9.33 2.14 -1.25
CA GLY A 55 -8.71 3.10 -2.16
C GLY A 55 -8.71 4.51 -1.59
N TYR A 56 -9.85 4.99 -1.10
CA TYR A 56 -10.01 6.33 -0.54
C TYR A 56 -9.11 6.53 0.68
N SER A 57 -9.14 5.59 1.63
CA SER A 57 -8.28 5.62 2.82
C SER A 57 -6.78 5.55 2.46
N SER A 58 -6.40 4.73 1.48
CA SER A 58 -5.01 4.60 1.02
C SER A 58 -4.48 5.89 0.39
N ILE A 59 -5.30 6.62 -0.37
CA ILE A 59 -4.93 7.92 -0.93
C ILE A 59 -4.73 8.94 0.19
N LEU A 60 -5.60 8.98 1.19
CA LEU A 60 -5.45 9.88 2.34
C LEU A 60 -4.22 9.54 3.18
N VAL A 61 -3.91 8.26 3.37
CA VAL A 61 -2.65 7.83 4.02
C VAL A 61 -1.45 8.31 3.23
N MET A 62 -1.48 8.17 1.90
CA MET A 62 -0.42 8.66 1.03
C MET A 62 -0.25 10.18 1.12
N GLN A 63 -1.34 10.94 1.18
CA GLN A 63 -1.28 12.39 1.39
C GLN A 63 -0.72 12.72 2.77
N ALA A 64 -1.17 12.04 3.83
CA ALA A 64 -0.68 12.25 5.19
C ALA A 64 0.82 11.93 5.35
N THR A 65 1.33 10.90 4.67
CA THR A 65 2.77 10.60 4.67
C THR A 65 3.57 11.63 3.87
N MET A 66 2.99 12.18 2.80
CA MET A 66 3.61 13.22 1.98
C MET A 66 3.59 14.61 2.62
N THR A 67 2.55 14.97 3.37
CA THR A 67 2.42 16.29 4.01
C THR A 67 3.05 16.29 5.41
N PHE A 68 3.01 15.14 6.08
CA PHE A 68 3.36 14.97 7.49
C PHE A 68 2.61 15.95 8.42
N GLU A 69 1.43 16.39 8.02
CA GLU A 69 0.58 17.26 8.82
C GLU A 69 -0.26 16.42 9.78
N GLN A 70 -0.26 16.78 11.07
CA GLN A 70 -1.03 16.04 12.07
C GLN A 70 -2.52 15.93 11.71
N LYS A 71 -3.10 16.98 11.12
CA LYS A 71 -4.50 16.98 10.67
C LYS A 71 -4.77 15.91 9.60
N ASP A 72 -3.88 15.80 8.62
CA ASP A 72 -3.99 14.80 7.56
C ASP A 72 -3.78 13.39 8.10
N ILE A 73 -2.83 13.21 9.03
CA ILE A 73 -2.59 11.93 9.71
C ILE A 73 -3.84 11.48 10.48
N GLN A 74 -4.48 12.37 11.26
CA GLN A 74 -5.70 12.01 11.98
C GLN A 74 -6.84 11.66 11.03
N THR A 75 -7.02 12.43 9.96
CA THR A 75 -8.02 12.16 8.93
C THR A 75 -7.80 10.80 8.26
N ALA A 76 -6.54 10.45 7.97
CA ALA A 76 -6.17 9.15 7.42
C ALA A 76 -6.50 8.00 8.40
N ILE A 77 -6.19 8.16 9.69
CA ILE A 77 -6.50 7.15 10.73
C ILE A 77 -8.01 6.95 10.85
N GLU A 78 -8.80 8.02 10.87
CA GLU A 78 -10.27 7.95 10.94
C GLU A 78 -10.86 7.22 9.73
N THR A 79 -10.38 7.54 8.52
CA THR A 79 -10.87 6.90 7.30
C THR A 79 -10.45 5.45 7.17
N ILE A 80 -9.28 5.04 7.68
CA ILE A 80 -8.92 3.62 7.82
C ILE A 80 -9.90 2.90 8.75
N LYS A 81 -10.22 3.48 9.91
CA LYS A 81 -11.19 2.87 10.85
C LYS A 81 -12.56 2.67 10.19
N GLN A 82 -13.01 3.65 9.42
CA GLN A 82 -14.25 3.57 8.64
C GLN A 82 -14.15 2.50 7.55
N ALA A 83 -13.03 2.40 6.83
CA ALA A 83 -12.84 1.36 5.82
C ALA A 83 -12.91 -0.05 6.42
N LEU A 84 -12.32 -0.26 7.60
CA LEU A 84 -12.47 -1.52 8.35
C LEU A 84 -13.94 -1.82 8.67
N GLN A 85 -14.70 -0.82 9.13
CA GLN A 85 -16.14 -0.99 9.39
C GLN A 85 -16.92 -1.36 8.11
N THR A 86 -16.60 -0.75 6.98
CA THR A 86 -17.19 -1.10 5.67
C THR A 86 -16.89 -2.56 5.31
N CYS A 87 -15.65 -3.02 5.47
CA CYS A 87 -15.27 -4.41 5.22
C CYS A 87 -16.04 -5.39 6.11
N HIS A 88 -16.21 -5.08 7.41
CA HIS A 88 -16.96 -5.93 8.32
C HIS A 88 -18.46 -6.00 8.01
N ARG A 89 -19.05 -4.98 7.39
CA ARG A 89 -20.47 -5.00 6.98
C ARG A 89 -20.72 -5.84 5.74
N SER A 90 -19.70 -6.00 4.89
CA SER A 90 -19.79 -6.85 3.69
C SER A 90 -19.70 -8.35 4.01
N ASP A 91 -19.11 -8.71 5.16
CA ASP A 91 -19.23 -10.06 5.74
C ASP A 91 -20.49 -10.17 6.60
N ARG A 92 -21.52 -10.85 6.11
CA ARG A 92 -22.45 -11.52 7.04
C ARG A 92 -21.65 -12.65 7.69
N GLU A 93 -21.36 -12.51 8.98
CA GLU A 93 -20.62 -13.45 9.84
C GLU A 93 -19.09 -13.34 9.90
N LEU A 94 -18.55 -12.15 10.20
CA LEU A 94 -17.30 -12.09 10.98
C LEU A 94 -17.54 -11.35 12.29
N HIS A 95 -17.93 -12.10 13.32
CA HIS A 95 -18.15 -11.62 14.68
C HIS A 95 -16.80 -11.28 15.34
N ILE A 96 -16.13 -10.22 14.89
CA ILE A 96 -15.04 -9.60 15.64
C ILE A 96 -15.69 -8.49 16.47
N SER A 97 -16.10 -8.85 17.69
CA SER A 97 -16.58 -7.91 18.69
C SER A 97 -15.48 -6.90 19.00
N PHE A 98 -15.65 -5.72 18.42
CA PHE A 98 -15.03 -4.48 18.86
C PHE A 98 -15.30 -4.29 20.35
N LEU A 99 -14.25 -4.32 21.17
CA LEU A 99 -14.22 -3.55 22.41
C LEU A 99 -12.89 -2.82 22.56
N ASP A 100 -13.07 -1.52 22.76
CA ASP A 100 -12.10 -0.44 22.69
C ASP A 100 -10.94 -0.52 23.69
N ASN A 101 -9.96 0.36 23.42
CA ASN A 101 -8.93 0.92 24.31
C ASN A 101 -7.79 0.02 24.84
N ILE A 102 -6.62 0.66 24.99
CA ILE A 102 -5.27 0.25 25.47
C ILE A 102 -4.18 0.12 24.36
N HIS A 103 -3.11 0.90 24.52
CA HIS A 103 -2.31 1.54 23.44
C HIS A 103 -0.99 0.85 22.98
N PHE A 104 -0.59 -0.33 23.49
CA PHE A 104 0.67 -0.94 23.00
C PHE A 104 0.63 -2.48 22.91
N ILE A 105 0.18 -3.18 23.96
CA ILE A 105 0.11 -4.66 23.99
C ILE A 105 -0.94 -5.21 23.01
N LYS A 106 -2.08 -4.52 22.84
CA LYS A 106 -3.13 -4.88 21.85
C LYS A 106 -2.68 -4.69 20.40
N GLY A 107 -1.70 -3.82 20.14
CA GLY A 107 -1.15 -3.61 18.79
C GLY A 107 -0.48 -4.88 18.27
N GLY A 108 0.36 -5.51 19.10
CA GLY A 108 1.03 -6.78 18.76
C GLY A 108 0.03 -7.92 18.51
N ILE A 109 -1.03 -8.03 19.32
CA ILE A 109 -2.08 -9.05 19.14
C ILE A 109 -2.83 -8.83 17.81
N LYS A 110 -3.22 -7.59 17.49
CA LYS A 110 -3.91 -7.29 16.22
C LYS A 110 -3.02 -7.53 15.00
N ILE A 111 -1.75 -7.19 15.09
CA ILE A 111 -0.74 -7.48 14.05
C ILE A 111 -0.65 -9.00 13.82
N ARG A 112 -0.59 -9.80 14.89
CA ARG A 112 -0.61 -11.26 14.79
C ARG A 112 -1.88 -11.79 14.12
N THR A 113 -3.06 -11.34 14.55
CA THR A 113 -4.33 -11.76 13.96
C THR A 113 -4.38 -11.45 12.47
N SER A 114 -3.97 -10.25 12.08
CA SER A 114 -3.91 -9.85 10.66
C SER A 114 -2.96 -10.75 9.86
N TYR A 115 -1.78 -11.03 10.38
CA TYR A 115 -0.85 -11.95 9.71
C TYR A 115 -1.40 -13.37 9.60
N GLN A 116 -2.10 -13.86 10.63
CA GLN A 116 -2.70 -15.19 10.57
C GLN A 116 -3.77 -15.27 9.49
N ILE A 117 -4.62 -14.25 9.34
CA ILE A 117 -5.60 -14.16 8.24
C ILE A 117 -4.88 -14.26 6.90
N TYR A 118 -3.78 -13.53 6.71
CA TYR A 118 -3.01 -13.62 5.47
C TYR A 118 -2.41 -15.00 5.24
N LYS A 119 -1.93 -15.69 6.28
CA LYS A 119 -1.44 -17.08 6.16
C LYS A 119 -2.55 -18.05 5.77
N ASP A 120 -3.75 -17.88 6.34
CA ASP A 120 -4.91 -18.69 6.00
C ASP A 120 -5.30 -18.45 4.53
N CYS A 121 -5.30 -17.19 4.07
CA CYS A 121 -5.51 -16.85 2.66
C CYS A 121 -4.42 -17.43 1.74
N GLN A 122 -3.16 -17.44 2.16
CA GLN A 122 -2.05 -18.04 1.40
C GLN A 122 -2.24 -19.56 1.24
N ASN A 123 -2.73 -20.24 2.28
CA ASN A 123 -3.07 -21.66 2.19
C ASN A 123 -4.19 -21.89 1.17
N VAL A 124 -5.23 -21.06 1.18
CA VAL A 124 -6.31 -21.12 0.17
C VAL A 124 -5.77 -20.93 -1.25
N LEU A 125 -4.84 -19.99 -1.47
CA LEU A 125 -4.19 -19.82 -2.77
C LEU A 125 -3.45 -21.08 -3.23
N ASN A 126 -2.66 -21.68 -2.34
CA ASN A 126 -1.88 -22.87 -2.67
C ASN A 126 -2.79 -24.06 -3.01
N LEU A 127 -3.95 -24.18 -2.35
CA LEU A 127 -4.95 -25.22 -2.64
C LEU A 127 -5.72 -24.97 -3.95
N SER A 128 -5.71 -23.73 -4.46
CA SER A 128 -6.51 -23.32 -5.62
C SER A 128 -5.71 -23.21 -6.92
N GLN A 129 -4.42 -23.57 -6.92
CA GLN A 129 -3.51 -23.42 -8.07
C GLN A 129 -4.02 -24.08 -9.37
N ASP A 130 -4.78 -25.17 -9.29
CA ASP A 130 -5.24 -25.93 -10.47
C ASP A 130 -6.53 -25.40 -11.15
N LYS A 131 -7.22 -24.38 -10.61
CA LYS A 131 -8.54 -23.93 -11.12
C LYS A 131 -8.67 -22.44 -11.40
N ALA A 132 -7.65 -21.63 -11.08
CA ALA A 132 -7.88 -20.22 -10.75
C ALA A 132 -7.19 -19.18 -11.67
N GLU A 133 -6.41 -19.59 -12.67
CA GLU A 133 -5.65 -18.66 -13.53
C GLU A 133 -6.51 -17.65 -14.33
N GLN A 134 -7.81 -17.90 -14.52
CA GLN A 134 -8.62 -17.14 -15.47
C GLN A 134 -9.47 -16.01 -14.86
N SER A 135 -9.70 -15.98 -13.54
CA SER A 135 -10.62 -14.99 -12.96
C SER A 135 -9.88 -13.71 -12.53
N ASN A 136 -10.33 -12.56 -13.04
CA ASN A 136 -9.80 -11.25 -12.65
C ASN A 136 -9.90 -11.01 -11.13
N LEU A 137 -10.94 -11.57 -10.49
CA LEU A 137 -11.13 -11.50 -9.05
C LEU A 137 -10.06 -12.29 -8.28
N PHE A 138 -9.69 -13.47 -8.80
CA PHE A 138 -8.65 -14.28 -8.20
C PHE A 138 -7.29 -13.59 -8.28
N LYS A 139 -6.97 -12.94 -9.40
CA LYS A 139 -5.74 -12.12 -9.54
C LYS A 139 -5.70 -10.97 -8.52
N GLN A 140 -6.83 -10.32 -8.24
CA GLN A 140 -6.91 -9.26 -7.22
C GLN A 140 -6.72 -9.80 -5.80
N PHE A 141 -7.25 -10.99 -5.52
CA PHE A 141 -7.05 -11.70 -4.26
C PHE A 141 -5.59 -12.13 -4.09
N GLU A 142 -5.04 -12.85 -5.08
CA GLU A 142 -3.65 -13.32 -5.11
C GLU A 142 -2.66 -12.17 -4.88
N GLY A 143 -2.79 -11.08 -5.64
CA GLY A 143 -1.95 -9.90 -5.48
C GLY A 143 -2.06 -9.28 -4.08
N GLY A 144 -3.22 -9.35 -3.45
CA GLY A 144 -3.43 -8.89 -2.07
C GLY A 144 -2.81 -9.77 -1.01
N VAL A 145 -2.89 -11.09 -1.18
CA VAL A 145 -2.24 -12.03 -0.26
C VAL A 145 -0.72 -11.92 -0.38
N LYS A 146 -0.18 -11.89 -1.61
CA LYS A 146 1.26 -11.71 -1.87
C LYS A 146 1.81 -10.42 -1.27
N LEU A 147 1.11 -9.30 -1.45
CA LEU A 147 1.45 -8.02 -0.81
C LEU A 147 1.46 -8.16 0.72
N GLY A 148 0.40 -8.72 1.31
CA GLY A 148 0.25 -8.84 2.75
C GLY A 148 1.30 -9.74 3.38
N ILE A 149 1.39 -11.00 2.92
CA ILE A 149 2.39 -11.98 3.38
C ILE A 149 3.80 -11.44 3.19
N GLY A 150 4.09 -10.87 2.02
CA GLY A 150 5.37 -10.30 1.70
C GLY A 150 5.77 -9.16 2.65
N SER A 151 4.84 -8.22 2.87
CA SER A 151 5.04 -7.07 3.75
C SER A 151 5.21 -7.48 5.22
N PHE A 152 4.38 -8.39 5.72
CA PHE A 152 4.51 -8.88 7.11
C PHE A 152 5.84 -9.59 7.32
N ASN A 153 6.20 -10.54 6.45
CA ASN A 153 7.46 -11.28 6.58
C ASN A 153 8.67 -10.36 6.51
N LEU A 154 8.65 -9.37 5.59
CA LEU A 154 9.69 -8.37 5.49
C LEU A 154 9.75 -7.50 6.75
N MET A 155 8.65 -6.86 7.14
CA MET A 155 8.60 -5.97 8.30
C MET A 155 9.07 -6.64 9.58
N LEU A 156 8.64 -7.88 9.82
CA LEU A 156 9.05 -8.65 11.00
C LEU A 156 10.53 -8.97 10.96
N SER A 157 11.08 -9.33 9.81
CA SER A 157 12.52 -9.60 9.66
C SER A 157 13.42 -8.38 9.93
N LEU A 158 12.84 -7.18 10.00
CA LEU A 158 13.54 -5.92 10.25
C LEU A 158 13.44 -5.49 11.72
N LEU A 159 12.63 -6.17 12.53
CA LEU A 159 12.53 -5.87 13.96
C LEU A 159 13.81 -6.30 14.69
N PRO A 160 14.27 -5.54 15.69
CA PRO A 160 15.38 -5.93 16.55
C PRO A 160 15.15 -7.31 17.20
N GLN A 161 16.23 -8.08 17.37
CA GLN A 161 16.19 -9.46 17.91
C GLN A 161 15.47 -9.58 19.27
N ARG A 162 15.47 -8.52 20.07
CA ARG A 162 14.76 -8.48 21.36
C ARG A 162 13.24 -8.53 21.18
N ILE A 163 12.72 -7.82 20.19
CA ILE A 163 11.29 -7.80 19.86
C ILE A 163 10.91 -9.09 19.13
N LEU A 164 11.76 -9.57 18.21
CA LEU A 164 11.55 -10.85 17.53
C LEU A 164 11.39 -12.01 18.50
N ARG A 165 12.25 -12.16 19.50
CA ARG A 165 12.13 -13.25 20.50
C ARG A 165 10.81 -13.24 21.26
N LEU A 166 10.27 -12.06 21.57
CA LEU A 166 8.96 -11.92 22.22
C LEU A 166 7.82 -12.33 21.28
N LEU A 167 7.96 -12.03 20.00
CA LEU A 167 6.97 -12.35 18.97
C LEU A 167 7.01 -13.84 18.56
N GLU A 168 8.20 -14.43 18.43
CA GLU A 168 8.41 -15.84 18.11
C GLU A 168 7.81 -16.75 19.18
N PHE A 169 7.94 -16.38 20.46
CA PHE A 169 7.29 -17.07 21.57
C PHE A 169 5.76 -17.14 21.41
N ILE A 170 5.17 -16.17 20.72
CA ILE A 170 3.74 -16.07 20.44
C ILE A 170 3.40 -16.71 19.07
N GLY A 171 4.35 -17.35 18.40
CA GLY A 171 4.17 -18.02 17.09
C GLY A 171 4.27 -17.08 15.89
N PHE A 172 5.04 -16.00 16.03
CA PHE A 172 5.17 -14.94 15.04
C PHE A 172 6.63 -14.75 14.63
N SER A 173 6.99 -15.21 13.43
CA SER A 173 8.33 -15.06 12.86
C SER A 173 8.24 -14.47 11.46
N GLY A 174 9.27 -13.70 11.09
CA GLY A 174 9.40 -13.10 9.77
C GLY A 174 10.56 -13.72 9.00
N ASN A 175 10.30 -14.11 7.75
CA ASN A 175 11.36 -14.56 6.84
C ASN A 175 11.59 -13.52 5.74
N ARG A 176 12.75 -12.84 5.78
CA ARG A 176 13.08 -11.77 4.84
C ARG A 176 13.08 -12.23 3.38
N SER A 177 13.76 -13.34 3.08
CA SER A 177 13.91 -13.81 1.68
C SER A 177 12.58 -14.24 1.10
N PHE A 178 11.76 -14.94 1.90
CA PHE A 178 10.39 -15.29 1.54
C PHE A 178 9.53 -14.03 1.34
N GLY A 179 9.62 -13.07 2.26
CA GLY A 179 8.90 -11.80 2.18
C GLY A 179 9.21 -11.02 0.89
N LEU A 180 10.50 -10.91 0.53
CA LEU A 180 10.93 -10.29 -0.72
C LEU A 180 10.46 -11.06 -1.95
N SER A 181 10.49 -12.40 -1.92
CA SER A 181 9.97 -13.23 -3.01
C SER A 181 8.48 -12.97 -3.26
N GLN A 182 7.68 -12.98 -2.19
CA GLN A 182 6.23 -12.74 -2.28
C GLN A 182 5.90 -11.33 -2.77
N LEU A 183 6.66 -10.31 -2.34
CA LEU A 183 6.51 -8.95 -2.86
C LEU A 183 6.85 -8.86 -4.35
N ARG A 184 7.91 -9.55 -4.82
CA ARG A 184 8.27 -9.58 -6.24
C ARG A 184 7.19 -10.23 -7.09
N GLU A 185 6.67 -11.36 -6.66
CA GLU A 185 5.52 -12.00 -7.32
C GLU A 185 4.26 -11.12 -7.26
N GLY A 186 4.05 -10.40 -6.17
CA GLY A 186 2.97 -9.44 -6.04
C GLY A 186 3.14 -8.27 -7.02
N ALA A 187 4.37 -7.81 -7.23
CA ALA A 187 4.69 -6.73 -8.16
C ALA A 187 4.44 -7.12 -9.63
N THR A 188 4.64 -8.37 -10.00
CA THR A 188 4.31 -8.87 -11.35
C THR A 188 2.83 -9.22 -11.55
N SER A 189 2.04 -9.23 -10.47
CA SER A 189 0.60 -9.52 -10.56
C SER A 189 -0.19 -8.43 -11.31
N GLN A 190 -1.24 -8.82 -12.03
CA GLN A 190 -2.19 -7.89 -12.68
C GLN A 190 -3.26 -7.40 -11.68
N SER A 191 -2.84 -7.01 -10.48
CA SER A 191 -3.74 -6.55 -9.41
C SER A 191 -3.59 -5.06 -9.13
N LEU A 192 -4.61 -4.46 -8.51
CA LEU A 192 -4.53 -3.09 -7.96
C LEU A 192 -3.38 -2.91 -6.98
N ARG A 193 -2.95 -4.02 -6.34
CA ARG A 193 -1.99 -4.06 -5.25
C ARG A 193 -0.56 -4.25 -5.74
N SER A 194 -0.34 -4.55 -7.02
CA SER A 194 1.00 -4.73 -7.60
C SER A 194 1.88 -3.51 -7.38
N ILE A 195 1.35 -2.30 -7.60
CA ILE A 195 2.13 -1.08 -7.38
C ILE A 195 2.49 -0.89 -5.90
N LEU A 196 1.64 -1.30 -4.96
CA LEU A 196 1.97 -1.23 -3.53
C LEU A 196 3.11 -2.18 -3.20
N SER A 197 3.18 -3.35 -3.84
CA SER A 197 4.32 -4.26 -3.73
C SER A 197 5.60 -3.64 -4.29
N VAL A 198 5.51 -2.99 -5.46
CA VAL A 198 6.62 -2.24 -6.06
C VAL A 198 7.11 -1.13 -5.12
N LEU A 199 6.21 -0.30 -4.61
CA LEU A 199 6.55 0.78 -3.68
C LEU A 199 7.17 0.26 -2.39
N THR A 200 6.72 -0.90 -1.90
CA THR A 200 7.30 -1.56 -0.72
C THR A 200 8.72 -2.05 -0.98
N LEU A 201 8.97 -2.68 -2.13
CA LEU A 201 10.31 -3.10 -2.55
C LEU A 201 11.25 -1.91 -2.79
N LEU A 202 10.75 -0.85 -3.41
CA LEU A 202 11.51 0.39 -3.61
C LEU A 202 11.88 1.03 -2.27
N PHE A 203 10.93 1.14 -1.34
CA PHE A 203 11.19 1.67 -0.01
C PHE A 203 12.23 0.82 0.74
N TYR A 204 12.11 -0.51 0.65
CA TYR A 204 13.09 -1.42 1.25
C TYR A 204 14.50 -1.21 0.69
N ASN A 205 14.65 -1.26 -0.64
CA ASN A 205 15.94 -1.18 -1.32
C ASN A 205 16.57 0.21 -1.27
N THR A 206 15.80 1.29 -1.16
CA THR A 206 16.33 2.67 -1.23
C THR A 206 16.38 3.42 0.10
N TYR A 207 15.76 2.88 1.15
CA TYR A 207 15.76 3.49 2.49
C TYR A 207 16.08 2.48 3.59
N VAL A 208 15.26 1.44 3.74
CA VAL A 208 15.34 0.55 4.91
C VAL A 208 16.68 -0.16 5.00
N SER A 209 17.17 -0.73 3.89
CA SER A 209 18.44 -1.46 3.89
C SER A 209 19.63 -0.57 4.26
N LEU A 210 19.58 0.71 3.88
CA LEU A 210 20.61 1.70 4.17
C LEU A 210 20.55 2.15 5.63
N ILE A 211 19.36 2.49 6.14
CA ILE A 211 19.17 3.00 7.51
C ILE A 211 19.52 1.92 8.55
N LEU A 212 19.16 0.67 8.29
CA LEU A 212 19.40 -0.43 9.23
C LEU A 212 20.79 -1.07 9.07
N GLY A 213 21.60 -0.61 8.10
CA GLY A 213 22.93 -1.18 7.83
C GLY A 213 22.90 -2.65 7.44
N THR A 214 21.78 -3.15 6.91
CA THR A 214 21.61 -4.58 6.58
C THR A 214 22.27 -4.99 5.25
N GLY A 215 22.95 -4.06 4.58
CA GLY A 215 23.66 -4.25 3.30
C GLY A 215 23.42 -3.09 2.33
N GLU A 216 24.14 -3.08 1.21
CA GLU A 216 23.83 -2.20 0.07
C GLU A 216 22.48 -2.63 -0.51
N GLY A 217 21.49 -1.74 -0.52
CA GLY A 217 20.20 -2.03 -1.14
C GLY A 217 20.37 -2.38 -2.62
N ASN A 218 19.50 -3.25 -3.16
CA ASN A 218 19.62 -3.69 -4.54
C ASN A 218 19.12 -2.60 -5.50
N LEU A 219 20.01 -1.69 -5.90
CA LEU A 219 19.68 -0.57 -6.80
C LEU A 219 19.34 -1.04 -8.22
N VAL A 220 19.89 -2.17 -8.67
CA VAL A 220 19.57 -2.76 -9.98
C VAL A 220 18.11 -3.21 -10.00
N GLU A 221 17.68 -3.91 -8.94
CA GLU A 221 16.28 -4.30 -8.77
C GLU A 221 15.37 -3.07 -8.63
N ALA A 222 15.78 -2.06 -7.85
CA ALA A 222 15.00 -0.84 -7.68
C ALA A 222 14.75 -0.12 -9.02
N GLU A 223 15.74 -0.07 -9.92
CA GLU A 223 15.56 0.49 -11.26
C GLU A 223 14.61 -0.33 -12.11
N ALA A 224 14.82 -1.64 -12.19
CA ALA A 224 13.98 -2.54 -12.98
C ALA A 224 12.51 -2.50 -12.55
N LEU A 225 12.26 -2.37 -11.23
CA LEU A 225 10.90 -2.23 -10.69
C LEU A 225 10.23 -0.91 -11.09
N LEU A 226 11.02 0.16 -11.28
CA LEU A 226 10.49 1.50 -11.57
C LEU A 226 10.33 1.78 -13.06
N GLU A 227 11.14 1.15 -13.92
CA GLU A 227 11.18 1.36 -15.36
C GLU A 227 9.80 1.32 -16.05
N PRO A 228 8.92 0.31 -15.83
CA PRO A 228 7.61 0.28 -16.46
C PRO A 228 6.71 1.48 -16.07
N TYR A 229 6.93 2.03 -14.88
CA TYR A 229 6.18 3.18 -14.38
C TYR A 229 6.77 4.51 -14.84
N GLN A 230 8.06 4.57 -15.17
CA GLN A 230 8.69 5.74 -15.82
C GLN A 230 8.11 5.96 -17.21
N GLU A 231 7.92 4.90 -17.98
CA GLU A 231 7.31 4.99 -19.31
C GLU A 231 5.82 5.36 -19.22
N LYS A 232 5.10 4.72 -18.30
CA LYS A 232 3.64 4.91 -18.17
C LYS A 232 3.25 6.23 -17.50
N TYR A 233 4.06 6.73 -16.57
CA TYR A 233 3.81 7.93 -15.77
C TYR A 233 5.06 8.82 -15.71
N PRO A 234 5.56 9.34 -16.84
CA PRO A 234 6.83 10.06 -16.92
C PRO A 234 6.85 11.37 -16.11
N LYS A 235 5.67 11.91 -15.79
CA LYS A 235 5.50 13.12 -14.96
C LYS A 235 4.91 12.81 -13.58
N GLY A 236 4.74 11.53 -13.25
CA GLY A 236 4.18 11.09 -11.98
C GLY A 236 5.16 11.39 -10.85
N SER A 237 4.70 12.11 -9.83
CA SER A 237 5.56 12.58 -8.74
C SER A 237 6.22 11.46 -7.95
N ILE A 238 5.48 10.40 -7.63
CA ILE A 238 6.00 9.20 -6.98
C ILE A 238 7.12 8.57 -7.81
N ILE A 239 6.95 8.57 -9.13
CA ILE A 239 7.91 7.97 -10.06
C ILE A 239 9.17 8.83 -10.17
N LEU A 240 9.00 10.14 -10.30
CA LEU A 240 10.11 11.11 -10.29
C LEU A 240 10.88 11.05 -8.98
N PHE A 241 10.19 10.96 -7.84
CA PHE A 241 10.78 10.83 -6.51
C PHE A 241 11.69 9.61 -6.41
N TYR A 242 11.20 8.42 -6.78
CA TYR A 242 12.03 7.21 -6.74
C TYR A 242 13.15 7.25 -7.78
N SER A 243 12.93 7.87 -8.94
CA SER A 243 13.97 8.06 -9.96
C SER A 243 15.13 8.93 -9.45
N ALA A 244 14.80 10.05 -8.81
CA ALA A 244 15.78 10.94 -8.19
C ALA A 244 16.51 10.26 -7.02
N ARG A 245 15.78 9.50 -6.19
CA ARG A 245 16.36 8.74 -5.08
C ARG A 245 17.38 7.71 -5.55
N ILE A 246 17.02 6.90 -6.54
CA ILE A 246 17.91 5.88 -7.11
C ILE A 246 19.13 6.55 -7.75
N ALA A 247 18.95 7.63 -8.53
CA ALA A 247 20.05 8.37 -9.13
C ALA A 247 21.02 8.94 -8.08
N THR A 248 20.49 9.43 -6.97
CA THR A 248 21.29 9.91 -5.82
C THR A 248 22.12 8.78 -5.22
N LEU A 249 21.53 7.60 -5.01
CA LEU A 249 22.23 6.44 -4.45
C LEU A 249 23.28 5.85 -5.39
N ARG A 250 23.14 6.03 -6.70
CA ARG A 250 24.16 5.68 -7.70
C ARG A 250 25.26 6.73 -7.86
N GLY A 251 25.15 7.89 -7.22
CA GLY A 251 26.08 9.01 -7.40
C GLY A 251 25.94 9.73 -8.74
N ASN A 252 24.82 9.55 -9.48
CA ASN A 252 24.57 10.26 -10.73
C ASN A 252 23.90 11.62 -10.45
N PHE A 253 24.69 12.59 -9.99
CA PHE A 253 24.19 13.90 -9.55
C PHE A 253 23.72 14.80 -10.70
N GLU A 254 24.20 14.59 -11.93
CA GLU A 254 23.72 15.33 -13.11
C GLU A 254 22.23 15.05 -13.37
N LYS A 255 21.83 13.79 -13.29
CA LYS A 255 20.43 13.37 -13.42
C LYS A 255 19.57 13.86 -12.25
N VAL A 256 20.14 14.06 -11.05
CA VAL A 256 19.43 14.60 -9.89
C VAL A 256 19.11 16.09 -10.05
N CYS A 257 20.02 16.86 -10.64
CA CYS A 257 19.82 18.29 -10.87
C CYS A 257 18.64 18.59 -11.82
N SER A 258 18.39 17.73 -12.82
CA SER A 258 17.22 17.87 -13.69
C SER A 258 15.90 17.58 -12.96
N PHE A 259 15.91 16.67 -11.97
CA PHE A 259 14.74 16.40 -11.12
C PHE A 259 14.49 17.48 -10.07
N ARG A 260 15.52 18.16 -9.54
CA ARG A 260 15.37 19.28 -8.59
C ARG A 260 14.49 20.41 -9.13
N THR A 261 14.59 20.70 -10.42
CA THR A 261 13.71 21.65 -11.11
C THR A 261 12.25 21.18 -11.17
N CYS A 262 12.00 19.87 -11.16
CA CYS A 262 10.65 19.29 -11.08
C CYS A 262 10.14 19.18 -9.63
N ASP A 263 11.02 18.93 -8.65
CA ASP A 263 10.71 18.84 -7.22
C ASP A 263 10.14 20.18 -6.68
N VAL A 264 10.70 21.32 -7.10
CA VAL A 264 10.21 22.66 -6.70
C VAL A 264 8.80 22.95 -7.25
N THR A 265 8.50 22.49 -8.47
CA THR A 265 7.18 22.59 -9.09
C THR A 265 6.16 21.63 -8.46
N PHE A 266 6.63 20.48 -7.95
CA PHE A 266 5.82 19.51 -7.22
C PHE A 266 5.45 20.00 -5.81
N ILE A 267 6.38 20.64 -5.09
CA ILE A 267 6.14 21.29 -3.79
C ILE A 267 5.09 22.41 -3.91
N SER A 268 5.14 23.17 -5.00
CA SER A 268 4.23 24.31 -5.23
C SER A 268 2.85 23.92 -5.76
N ASN A 269 2.73 22.90 -6.61
CA ASN A 269 1.44 22.48 -7.19
C ASN A 269 0.78 21.29 -6.49
N GLY A 270 1.47 20.60 -5.58
CA GLY A 270 0.98 19.36 -4.97
C GLY A 270 1.35 19.21 -3.50
N ARG A 271 1.07 20.20 -2.65
CA ARG A 271 1.12 20.16 -1.16
C ARG A 271 2.14 19.21 -0.52
N MET A 272 3.36 19.05 -1.05
CA MET A 272 4.44 18.48 -0.25
C MET A 272 4.98 19.61 0.61
N CYS A 273 4.55 19.63 1.87
CA CYS A 273 5.01 20.62 2.82
C CYS A 273 6.54 20.55 2.92
N SER A 274 7.21 21.71 2.96
CA SER A 274 8.67 21.83 3.17
C SER A 274 9.18 20.97 4.34
N LYS A 275 8.32 20.63 5.31
CA LYS A 275 8.61 19.72 6.43
C LYS A 275 8.85 18.26 6.04
N ALA A 276 8.09 17.71 5.09
CA ALA A 276 8.34 16.35 4.61
C ALA A 276 9.65 16.29 3.82
N LEU A 277 9.88 17.27 2.94
CA LEU A 277 11.15 17.45 2.25
C LEU A 277 12.31 17.66 3.24
N ASN A 278 12.12 18.39 4.35
CA ASN A 278 13.11 18.57 5.40
C ASN A 278 13.32 17.31 6.22
N PHE A 279 12.30 16.48 6.47
CA PHE A 279 12.46 15.17 7.09
C PHE A 279 13.26 14.22 6.17
N TYR A 280 12.94 14.18 4.88
CA TYR A 280 13.71 13.45 3.87
C TYR A 280 15.15 13.98 3.74
N HIS A 281 15.34 15.31 3.72
CA HIS A 281 16.67 15.93 3.75
C HIS A 281 17.40 15.74 5.09
N SER A 282 16.69 15.60 6.20
CA SER A 282 17.26 15.35 7.53
C SER A 282 17.69 13.89 7.64
N ILE A 283 16.93 12.95 7.08
CA ILE A 283 17.36 11.56 6.90
C ILE A 283 18.57 11.51 5.96
N LEU A 284 18.55 12.21 4.82
CA LEU A 284 19.69 12.29 3.91
C LEU A 284 20.93 12.92 4.57
N ARG A 285 20.78 13.96 5.41
CA ARG A 285 21.90 14.57 6.15
C ARG A 285 22.45 13.67 7.26
N TYR A 286 21.58 12.92 7.95
CA TYR A 286 21.98 11.99 9.00
C TYR A 286 22.67 10.73 8.44
N VAL A 287 22.43 10.39 7.18
CA VAL A 287 22.99 9.22 6.48
C VAL A 287 24.24 9.56 5.65
N LEU A 288 24.49 10.84 5.36
CA LEU A 288 25.67 11.34 4.61
C LEU A 288 26.77 11.94 5.51
N GLN A 289 26.70 11.70 6.83
CA GLN A 289 27.79 11.92 7.79
C GLN A 289 28.34 10.57 8.24
#